data_AF-A0A843TCV2-F1
#
_entry.id   AF-A0A843TCV2-F1
#
_cell.length_a   1.000
_cell.length_b   1.000
_cell.length_c   1.000
_cell.angle_alpha   90.00
_cell.angle_beta   90.00
_cell.angle_gamma   90.00
#
_symmetry.space_group_name_H-M   'P 1'
#
loop_
_entity.id
_entity.type
_entity.pdbx_description
1 polymer ?
#
loop_
_entity_poly.entity_id
_entity_poly.type
_entity_poly.pdbx_seq_one_letter_code
_entity_poly.pdbx_strand_id
1 'polypeptide(L)'
;MERFKRMSPPSFKGESNPLLAESWMREIEKIFGAIRCVEDDKVTLASYMLQKRADVWWSWMLRTRFEDGAVEVGWDDFVRLFRAKFVPEHIQDKMEQEFLSLTQGSMTVLEYKARFSELSKYAPHIVADERKKAKKFVMGLRPSLRTRLVAFDHRNLDEALSAACRQEGLDAWTGLWLTNRLDAWSTDFYKSVVQLLSQLRLALRLEKIQHEYPKSPCFDWKIGRPISASWSFDFLIVPPQDLLARSVD
;
A
#
# COMPACT_ATOMS: atom_id res chain seq x y z
N MET A 1 -41.22 7.74 -2.91
CA MET A 1 -40.61 6.97 -4.04
C MET A 1 -39.62 7.76 -4.91
N GLU A 2 -39.97 8.95 -5.45
CA GLU A 2 -39.10 9.66 -6.41
C GLU A 2 -37.70 10.03 -5.88
N ARG A 3 -37.63 10.51 -4.63
CA ARG A 3 -36.35 10.83 -3.97
C ARG A 3 -35.45 9.60 -3.85
N PHE A 4 -36.03 8.44 -3.57
CA PHE A 4 -35.31 7.17 -3.46
C PHE A 4 -34.77 6.73 -4.83
N LYS A 5 -35.60 6.75 -5.88
CA LYS A 5 -35.17 6.40 -7.25
C LYS A 5 -34.04 7.31 -7.77
N ARG A 6 -34.06 8.60 -7.42
CA ARG A 6 -33.01 9.56 -7.79
C ARG A 6 -31.63 9.24 -7.19
N MET A 7 -31.59 8.49 -6.09
CA MET A 7 -30.33 8.02 -5.49
C MET A 7 -29.77 6.79 -6.20
N SER A 8 -30.42 6.30 -7.27
CA SER A 8 -30.03 5.11 -8.02
C SER A 8 -29.73 3.90 -7.13
N PRO A 9 -30.71 3.45 -6.32
CA PRO A 9 -30.50 2.36 -5.38
C PRO A 9 -30.05 1.09 -6.09
N PRO A 10 -29.13 0.32 -5.51
CA PRO A 10 -28.68 -0.94 -6.08
C PRO A 10 -29.80 -1.98 -6.02
N SER A 11 -29.83 -2.86 -7.02
CA SER A 11 -30.72 -4.03 -7.01
C SER A 11 -29.99 -5.27 -6.48
N PHE A 12 -30.71 -6.15 -5.79
CA PHE A 12 -30.17 -7.41 -5.28
C PHE A 12 -30.91 -8.60 -5.88
N LYS A 13 -30.18 -9.50 -6.55
CA LYS A 13 -30.79 -10.62 -7.28
C LYS A 13 -30.88 -11.88 -6.44
N GLY A 14 -30.30 -11.87 -5.24
CA GLY A 14 -30.15 -13.03 -4.39
C GLY A 14 -28.86 -13.78 -4.68
N GLU A 15 -27.75 -13.08 -4.84
CA GLU A 15 -26.41 -13.65 -4.99
C GLU A 15 -26.03 -14.53 -3.79
N SER A 16 -25.20 -15.55 -4.00
CA SER A 16 -24.74 -16.45 -2.93
C SER A 16 -23.58 -15.89 -2.12
N ASN A 17 -22.97 -14.80 -2.58
CA ASN A 17 -21.87 -14.16 -1.87
C ASN A 17 -22.42 -13.28 -0.73
N PRO A 18 -22.12 -13.58 0.55
CA PRO A 18 -22.61 -12.80 1.69
C PRO A 18 -22.14 -11.35 1.66
N LEU A 19 -20.96 -11.07 1.10
CA LEU A 19 -20.42 -9.71 1.00
C LEU A 19 -21.28 -8.83 0.09
N LEU A 20 -21.86 -9.40 -0.97
CA LEU A 20 -22.77 -8.67 -1.85
C LEU A 20 -24.10 -8.37 -1.14
N ALA A 21 -24.61 -9.32 -0.36
CA ALA A 21 -25.82 -9.13 0.44
C ALA A 21 -25.63 -8.04 1.51
N GLU A 22 -24.53 -8.08 2.27
CA GLU A 22 -24.19 -7.05 3.26
C GLU A 22 -23.86 -5.69 2.62
N SER A 23 -23.20 -5.68 1.45
CA SER A 23 -22.94 -4.42 0.72
C SER A 23 -24.23 -3.77 0.26
N TRP A 24 -25.13 -4.56 -0.34
CA TRP A 24 -26.44 -4.09 -0.74
C TRP A 24 -27.22 -3.53 0.44
N MET A 25 -27.24 -4.23 1.57
CA MET A 25 -27.96 -3.77 2.76
C MET A 25 -27.44 -2.43 3.28
N ARG A 26 -26.11 -2.32 3.42
CA ARG A 26 -25.44 -1.08 3.84
C ARG A 26 -25.75 0.09 2.89
N GLU A 27 -25.77 -0.16 1.59
CA GLU A 27 -26.06 0.88 0.58
C GLU A 27 -27.51 1.36 0.67
N ILE A 28 -28.46 0.44 0.84
CA ILE A 28 -29.88 0.77 1.04
C ILE A 28 -30.07 1.58 2.33
N GLU A 29 -29.49 1.16 3.45
CA GLU A 29 -29.56 1.89 4.72
C GLU A 29 -28.95 3.30 4.62
N LYS A 30 -27.83 3.43 3.90
CA LYS A 30 -27.20 4.73 3.63
C LYS A 30 -28.13 5.64 2.83
N ILE A 31 -28.82 5.11 1.82
CA ILE A 31 -29.80 5.88 1.04
C ILE A 31 -30.96 6.31 1.93
N PHE A 32 -31.49 5.41 2.76
CA PHE A 32 -32.58 5.75 3.71
C PHE A 32 -32.19 6.87 4.67
N GLY A 33 -30.97 6.82 5.23
CA GLY A 33 -30.44 7.91 6.06
C GLY A 33 -30.33 9.23 5.29
N ALA A 34 -29.81 9.19 4.05
CA ALA A 34 -29.64 10.38 3.22
C ALA A 34 -30.97 11.06 2.85
N ILE A 35 -32.02 10.27 2.56
CA ILE A 35 -33.34 10.81 2.22
C ILE A 35 -34.25 11.03 3.44
N ARG A 36 -33.78 10.69 4.64
CA ARG A 36 -34.58 10.65 5.88
C ARG A 36 -35.88 9.86 5.69
N CYS A 37 -35.74 8.62 5.23
CA CYS A 37 -36.88 7.73 4.97
C CYS A 37 -37.63 7.44 6.28
N VAL A 38 -38.96 7.49 6.22
CA VAL A 38 -39.84 7.07 7.31
C VAL A 38 -39.76 5.55 7.46
N GLU A 39 -39.85 5.02 8.69
CA GLU A 39 -39.70 3.59 8.99
C GLU A 39 -40.68 2.72 8.20
N ASP A 40 -41.96 3.11 8.16
CA ASP A 40 -43.05 2.38 7.50
C ASP A 40 -42.82 2.20 5.99
N ASP A 41 -42.09 3.12 5.36
CA ASP A 41 -41.78 3.07 3.93
C ASP A 41 -40.58 2.18 3.60
N LYS A 42 -39.68 1.92 4.57
CA LYS A 42 -38.37 1.30 4.28
C LYS A 42 -38.49 -0.08 3.67
N VAL A 43 -39.35 -0.93 4.23
CA VAL A 43 -39.52 -2.31 3.73
C VAL A 43 -40.11 -2.32 2.32
N THR A 44 -41.11 -1.46 2.06
CA THR A 44 -41.71 -1.29 0.73
C THR A 44 -40.67 -0.82 -0.30
N LEU A 45 -39.83 0.16 0.06
CA LEU A 45 -38.79 0.66 -0.83
C LEU A 45 -37.67 -0.35 -1.08
N ALA A 46 -37.22 -1.06 -0.04
CA ALA A 46 -36.16 -2.05 -0.16
C ALA A 46 -36.61 -3.30 -0.93
N SER A 47 -37.83 -3.80 -0.66
CA SER A 47 -38.41 -4.93 -1.38
C SER A 47 -38.56 -4.66 -2.88
N TYR A 48 -38.88 -3.41 -3.27
CA TYR A 48 -38.90 -3.00 -4.68
C TYR A 48 -37.56 -3.14 -5.40
N MET A 49 -36.45 -3.15 -4.65
CA MET A 49 -35.09 -3.33 -5.20
C MET A 49 -34.62 -4.78 -5.21
N LEU A 50 -35.40 -5.70 -4.62
CA LEU A 50 -35.15 -7.13 -4.76
C LEU A 50 -35.55 -7.60 -6.15
N GLN A 51 -34.77 -8.52 -6.70
CA GLN A 51 -34.99 -9.07 -8.03
C GLN A 51 -34.77 -10.59 -8.01
N LYS A 52 -35.32 -11.27 -9.02
CA LYS A 52 -35.08 -12.69 -9.28
C LYS A 52 -35.30 -13.54 -8.02
N ARG A 53 -34.25 -14.23 -7.53
CA ARG A 53 -34.34 -15.15 -6.40
C ARG A 53 -34.72 -14.43 -5.11
N ALA A 54 -34.26 -13.20 -4.93
CA ALA A 54 -34.56 -12.43 -3.73
C ALA A 54 -36.02 -11.95 -3.70
N ASP A 55 -36.55 -11.53 -4.85
CA ASP A 55 -37.96 -11.12 -4.98
C ASP A 55 -38.93 -12.30 -4.74
N VAL A 56 -38.64 -13.45 -5.36
CA VAL A 56 -39.41 -14.69 -5.14
C VAL A 56 -39.41 -15.11 -3.66
N TRP A 57 -38.24 -15.04 -3.01
CA TRP A 57 -38.12 -15.34 -1.58
C TRP A 57 -38.95 -14.38 -0.73
N TRP A 58 -38.87 -13.08 -0.99
CA TRP A 58 -39.58 -12.07 -0.21
C TRP A 58 -41.10 -12.22 -0.35
N SER A 59 -41.58 -12.44 -1.57
CA SER A 59 -43.00 -12.73 -1.85
C SER A 59 -43.49 -13.97 -1.11
N TRP A 60 -42.68 -15.04 -1.05
CA TRP A 60 -43.02 -16.25 -0.28
C TRP A 60 -43.04 -16.01 1.24
N MET A 61 -42.13 -15.19 1.76
CA MET A 61 -42.09 -14.81 3.19
C MET A 61 -43.35 -14.03 3.60
N LEU A 62 -43.77 -13.07 2.79
CA LEU A 62 -45.00 -12.30 3.02
C LEU A 62 -46.23 -13.20 3.10
N ARG A 63 -46.35 -14.16 2.17
CA ARG A 63 -47.44 -15.11 2.14
C ARG A 63 -47.45 -16.05 3.34
N THR A 64 -46.34 -16.74 3.59
CA THR A 64 -46.32 -17.81 4.59
C THR A 64 -46.26 -17.34 6.03
N ARG A 65 -45.75 -16.12 6.28
CA ARG A 65 -45.44 -15.66 7.63
C ARG A 65 -46.25 -14.46 8.10
N PHE A 66 -46.92 -13.75 7.17
CA PHE A 66 -47.62 -12.50 7.45
C PHE A 66 -49.04 -12.43 6.86
N GLU A 67 -49.59 -13.54 6.33
CA GLU A 67 -50.95 -13.61 5.74
C GLU A 67 -52.09 -13.34 6.75
N ASP A 68 -51.86 -13.43 8.07
CA ASP A 68 -52.88 -13.16 9.11
C ASP A 68 -53.14 -11.67 9.39
N GLY A 69 -52.62 -10.75 8.57
CA GLY A 69 -53.07 -9.35 8.50
C GLY A 69 -52.82 -8.48 9.73
N ALA A 70 -52.13 -8.97 10.76
CA ALA A 70 -52.00 -8.28 12.04
C ALA A 70 -50.63 -7.61 12.29
N VAL A 71 -49.59 -7.90 11.49
CA VAL A 71 -48.24 -7.42 11.76
C VAL A 71 -47.60 -6.87 10.49
N GLU A 72 -47.52 -5.54 10.40
CA GLU A 72 -46.63 -4.88 9.45
C GLU A 72 -45.19 -5.28 9.76
N VAL A 73 -44.45 -5.69 8.72
CA VAL A 73 -43.04 -6.06 8.91
C VAL A 73 -42.23 -4.80 9.11
N GLY A 74 -41.71 -4.62 10.32
CA GLY A 74 -40.78 -3.53 10.61
C GLY A 74 -39.45 -3.69 9.85
N TRP A 75 -38.71 -2.58 9.69
CA TRP A 75 -37.40 -2.61 9.04
C TRP A 75 -36.44 -3.61 9.71
N ASP A 76 -36.41 -3.66 11.04
CA ASP A 76 -35.54 -4.56 11.79
C ASP A 76 -35.89 -6.04 11.55
N ASP A 77 -37.18 -6.36 11.41
CA ASP A 77 -37.62 -7.70 11.04
C ASP A 77 -37.17 -8.05 9.62
N PHE A 78 -37.32 -7.13 8.66
CA PHE A 78 -36.82 -7.32 7.30
C PHE A 78 -35.31 -7.63 7.30
N VAL A 79 -34.49 -6.82 7.98
CA VAL A 79 -33.04 -7.00 8.05
C VAL A 79 -32.68 -8.33 8.67
N ARG A 80 -33.35 -8.73 9.76
CA ARG A 80 -33.15 -10.03 10.42
C ARG A 80 -33.44 -11.19 9.47
N LEU A 81 -34.55 -11.14 8.75
CA LEU A 81 -34.96 -12.20 7.81
C LEU A 81 -34.05 -12.26 6.60
N PHE A 82 -33.66 -11.10 6.08
CA PHE A 82 -32.74 -10.98 4.96
C PHE A 82 -31.39 -11.61 5.30
N ARG A 83 -30.80 -11.24 6.44
CA ARG A 83 -29.54 -11.82 6.91
C ARG A 83 -29.65 -13.32 7.17
N ALA A 84 -30.72 -13.78 7.82
CA ALA A 84 -30.93 -15.21 8.03
C ALA A 84 -30.98 -16.02 6.71
N LYS A 85 -31.50 -15.41 5.63
CA LYS A 85 -31.58 -16.07 4.32
C LYS A 85 -30.28 -16.01 3.52
N PHE A 86 -29.66 -14.84 3.43
CA PHE A 86 -28.55 -14.58 2.49
C PHE A 86 -27.17 -14.55 3.16
N VAL A 87 -27.13 -14.43 4.49
CA VAL A 87 -25.91 -14.43 5.31
C VAL A 87 -26.08 -15.40 6.50
N PRO A 88 -26.41 -16.69 6.23
CA PRO A 88 -26.61 -17.68 7.30
C PRO A 88 -25.31 -17.95 8.05
N GLU A 89 -25.43 -18.47 9.28
CA GLU A 89 -24.31 -18.68 10.21
C GLU A 89 -23.13 -19.47 9.59
N HIS A 90 -23.40 -20.60 8.94
CA HIS A 90 -22.35 -21.39 8.26
C HIS A 90 -21.57 -20.63 7.17
N ILE A 91 -22.18 -19.59 6.56
CA ILE A 91 -21.50 -18.71 5.61
C ILE A 91 -20.66 -17.68 6.35
N GLN A 92 -21.12 -17.17 7.49
CA GLN A 92 -20.33 -16.30 8.37
C GLN A 92 -19.09 -17.03 8.90
N ASP A 93 -19.24 -18.28 9.34
CA ASP A 93 -18.12 -19.15 9.75
C ASP A 93 -17.09 -19.28 8.62
N LYS A 94 -17.56 -19.48 7.38
CA LYS A 94 -16.68 -19.56 6.21
C LYS A 94 -15.93 -18.23 5.97
N MET A 95 -16.58 -17.08 6.14
CA MET A 95 -15.93 -15.77 6.02
C MET A 95 -14.90 -15.54 7.13
N GLU A 96 -15.19 -16.00 8.35
CA GLU A 96 -14.23 -16.00 9.45
C GLU A 96 -13.00 -16.86 9.10
N GLN A 97 -13.20 -18.08 8.60
CA GLN A 97 -12.10 -18.94 8.16
C GLN A 97 -11.28 -18.32 7.01
N GLU A 98 -11.94 -17.66 6.06
CA GLU A 98 -11.27 -16.89 5.00
C GLU A 98 -10.44 -15.75 5.62
N PHE A 99 -10.95 -15.04 6.62
CA PHE A 99 -10.20 -14.00 7.33
C PHE A 99 -8.97 -14.55 8.07
N LEU A 100 -9.13 -15.68 8.75
CA LEU A 100 -8.05 -16.33 9.48
C LEU A 100 -6.92 -16.76 8.55
N SER A 101 -7.25 -17.29 7.38
CA SER A 101 -6.30 -17.70 6.33
C SER A 101 -5.90 -16.58 5.37
N LEU A 102 -6.44 -15.37 5.51
CA LEU A 102 -6.19 -14.26 4.60
C LEU A 102 -4.71 -13.86 4.60
N THR A 103 -4.10 -13.92 3.41
CA THR A 103 -2.74 -13.45 3.14
C THR A 103 -2.74 -12.47 1.96
N GLN A 104 -1.72 -11.63 1.88
CA GLN A 104 -1.56 -10.65 0.80
C GLN A 104 -1.42 -11.34 -0.57
N GLY A 105 -0.67 -12.45 -0.65
CA GLY A 105 -0.43 -13.15 -1.91
C GLY A 105 0.18 -12.22 -2.98
N SER A 106 -0.46 -12.16 -4.14
CA SER A 106 -0.10 -11.28 -5.26
C SER A 106 -0.79 -9.91 -5.25
N MET A 107 -1.64 -9.64 -4.25
CA MET A 107 -2.35 -8.36 -4.14
C MET A 107 -1.39 -7.25 -3.69
N THR A 108 -1.67 -6.02 -4.10
CA THR A 108 -1.06 -4.84 -3.50
C THR A 108 -1.46 -4.74 -2.02
N VAL A 109 -0.67 -4.03 -1.22
CA VAL A 109 -0.97 -3.77 0.20
C VAL A 109 -2.35 -3.12 0.36
N LEU A 110 -2.74 -2.23 -0.56
CA LEU A 110 -4.04 -1.54 -0.52
C LEU A 110 -5.21 -2.47 -0.83
N GLU A 111 -5.09 -3.34 -1.84
CA GLU A 111 -6.10 -4.36 -2.14
C GLU A 111 -6.24 -5.37 -0.99
N TYR A 112 -5.11 -5.80 -0.42
CA TYR A 112 -5.09 -6.65 0.76
C TYR A 112 -5.80 -5.98 1.94
N LYS A 113 -5.53 -4.70 2.21
CA LYS A 113 -6.22 -3.94 3.26
C LYS A 113 -7.72 -3.81 3.02
N ALA A 114 -8.15 -3.65 1.77
CA ALA A 114 -9.57 -3.62 1.43
C ALA A 114 -10.25 -4.95 1.81
N ARG A 115 -9.70 -6.10 1.36
CA ARG A 115 -10.22 -7.43 1.72
C ARG A 115 -10.15 -7.70 3.22
N PHE A 116 -9.07 -7.29 3.88
CA PHE A 116 -8.94 -7.38 5.33
C PHE A 116 -10.06 -6.64 6.05
N SER A 117 -10.38 -5.42 5.61
CA SER A 117 -11.43 -4.60 6.22
C SER A 117 -12.83 -5.21 6.02
N GLU A 118 -13.07 -5.82 4.86
CA GLU A 118 -14.33 -6.51 4.57
C GLU A 118 -14.54 -7.75 5.46
N LEU A 119 -13.52 -8.59 5.57
CA LEU A 119 -13.59 -9.86 6.27
C LEU A 119 -13.43 -9.73 7.80
N SER A 120 -12.75 -8.69 8.28
CA SER A 120 -12.52 -8.47 9.72
C SER A 120 -13.82 -8.35 10.55
N LYS A 121 -14.93 -7.98 9.90
CA LYS A 121 -16.25 -7.86 10.51
C LYS A 121 -16.80 -9.18 11.03
N TYR A 122 -16.39 -10.30 10.45
CA TYR A 122 -16.81 -11.64 10.83
C TYR A 122 -15.94 -12.26 11.93
N ALA A 123 -14.82 -11.61 12.27
CA ALA A 123 -13.89 -12.11 13.29
C ALA A 123 -13.57 -11.02 14.34
N PRO A 124 -14.58 -10.38 14.97
CA PRO A 124 -14.34 -9.24 15.86
C PRO A 124 -13.46 -9.61 17.06
N HIS A 125 -13.48 -10.87 17.50
CA HIS A 125 -12.65 -11.38 18.59
C HIS A 125 -11.15 -11.44 18.23
N ILE A 126 -10.80 -11.57 16.95
CA ILE A 126 -9.39 -11.57 16.46
C ILE A 126 -8.84 -10.15 16.34
N VAL A 127 -9.70 -9.20 15.94
CA VAL A 127 -9.34 -7.78 15.75
C VAL A 127 -9.91 -6.87 16.84
N ALA A 128 -10.08 -7.42 18.04
CA ALA A 128 -10.79 -6.77 19.14
C ALA A 128 -10.16 -5.42 19.58
N ASP A 129 -8.84 -5.30 19.42
CA ASP A 129 -8.11 -4.06 19.66
C ASP A 129 -7.24 -3.70 18.45
N GLU A 130 -6.95 -2.41 18.29
CA GLU A 130 -6.22 -1.88 17.13
C GLU A 130 -4.79 -2.47 17.01
N ARG A 131 -4.19 -2.90 18.12
CA ARG A 131 -2.85 -3.49 18.13
C ARG A 131 -2.87 -4.94 17.65
N LYS A 132 -3.83 -5.76 18.08
CA LYS A 132 -4.10 -7.11 17.57
C LYS A 132 -4.47 -7.06 16.09
N LYS A 133 -5.28 -6.08 15.69
CA LYS A 133 -5.64 -5.83 14.30
C LYS A 133 -4.41 -5.52 13.45
N ALA A 134 -3.55 -4.60 13.90
CA ALA A 134 -2.28 -4.29 13.24
C ALA A 134 -1.36 -5.52 13.16
N LYS A 135 -1.23 -6.27 14.25
CA LYS A 135 -0.43 -7.50 14.30
C LYS A 135 -0.95 -8.55 13.31
N LYS A 136 -2.26 -8.82 13.28
CA LYS A 136 -2.88 -9.77 12.35
C LYS A 136 -2.69 -9.31 10.89
N PHE A 137 -2.82 -8.01 10.62
CA PHE A 137 -2.54 -7.44 9.30
C PHE A 137 -1.08 -7.70 8.88
N VAL A 138 -0.10 -7.37 9.72
CA VAL A 138 1.33 -7.60 9.42
C VAL A 138 1.64 -9.10 9.24
N MET A 139 1.02 -9.98 10.03
CA MET A 139 1.22 -11.43 9.91
C MET A 139 0.73 -12.01 8.58
N GLY A 140 -0.32 -11.41 7.99
CA GLY A 140 -0.84 -11.81 6.69
C GLY A 140 -0.15 -11.14 5.50
N LEU A 141 0.75 -10.18 5.70
CA LEU A 141 1.55 -9.61 4.62
C LEU A 141 2.47 -10.66 3.98
N ARG A 142 2.88 -10.42 2.73
CA ARG A 142 3.82 -11.29 2.03
C ARG A 142 5.14 -11.41 2.81
N PRO A 143 5.86 -12.54 2.74
CA PRO A 143 7.04 -12.80 3.57
C PRO A 143 8.10 -11.68 3.54
N SER A 144 8.36 -11.08 2.38
CA SER A 144 9.35 -10.01 2.24
C SER A 144 9.01 -8.75 3.04
N LEU A 145 7.73 -8.36 3.07
CA LEU A 145 7.25 -7.22 3.86
C LEU A 145 7.14 -7.59 5.34
N ARG A 146 6.59 -8.77 5.63
CA ARG A 146 6.36 -9.25 7.00
C ARG A 146 7.64 -9.28 7.83
N THR A 147 8.75 -9.80 7.28
CA THR A 147 10.04 -9.87 8.01
C THR A 147 10.57 -8.48 8.38
N ARG A 148 10.34 -7.47 7.54
CA ARG A 148 10.77 -6.09 7.82
C ARG A 148 9.86 -5.38 8.82
N LEU A 149 8.57 -5.71 8.82
CA LEU A 149 7.55 -5.01 9.61
C LEU A 149 7.29 -5.64 10.98
N VAL A 150 7.57 -6.94 11.16
CA VAL A 150 7.32 -7.66 12.42
C VAL A 150 8.20 -7.18 13.58
N ALA A 151 9.38 -6.64 13.28
CA ALA A 151 10.29 -6.08 14.27
C ALA A 151 9.76 -4.80 14.95
N PHE A 152 8.75 -4.17 14.33
CA PHE A 152 8.15 -2.95 14.85
C PHE A 152 6.79 -3.27 15.49
N ASP A 153 6.57 -2.69 16.67
CA ASP A 153 5.28 -2.74 17.34
C ASP A 153 4.39 -1.60 16.82
N HIS A 154 3.48 -1.93 15.91
CA HIS A 154 2.53 -0.97 15.33
C HIS A 154 1.35 -0.78 16.28
N ARG A 155 1.06 0.47 16.65
CA ARG A 155 0.01 0.80 17.63
C ARG A 155 -1.39 0.63 17.06
N ASN A 156 -1.55 0.82 15.76
CA ASN A 156 -2.80 0.73 15.04
C ASN A 156 -2.60 0.27 13.59
N LEU A 157 -3.71 -0.01 12.92
CA LEU A 157 -3.67 -0.50 11.53
C LEU A 157 -3.08 0.53 10.55
N ASP A 158 -3.32 1.83 10.75
CA ASP A 158 -2.87 2.88 9.84
C ASP A 158 -1.35 3.04 9.82
N GLU A 159 -0.71 2.90 10.97
CA GLU A 159 0.75 2.88 11.11
C GLU A 159 1.35 1.69 10.33
N ALA A 160 0.81 0.49 10.56
CA ALA A 160 1.23 -0.73 9.87
C ALA A 160 1.01 -0.64 8.35
N LEU A 161 -0.13 -0.08 7.91
CA LEU A 161 -0.47 0.13 6.51
C LEU A 161 0.51 1.09 5.84
N SER A 162 0.76 2.24 6.48
CA SER A 162 1.67 3.26 5.94
C SER A 162 3.09 2.71 5.79
N ALA A 163 3.56 1.93 6.78
CA ALA A 163 4.86 1.28 6.73
C ALA A 163 4.92 0.21 5.61
N ALA A 164 3.87 -0.60 5.45
CA ALA A 164 3.78 -1.61 4.40
C ALA A 164 3.76 -0.98 2.99
N CYS A 165 2.96 0.06 2.76
CA CYS A 165 2.89 0.76 1.47
C CYS A 165 4.23 1.39 1.09
N ARG A 166 4.96 2.02 2.03
CA ARG A 166 6.31 2.55 1.77
C ARG A 166 7.26 1.46 1.29
N GLN A 167 7.23 0.31 1.97
CA GLN A 167 8.10 -0.82 1.65
C GLN A 167 7.71 -1.51 0.33
N GLU A 168 6.41 -1.61 0.03
CA GLU A 168 5.94 -2.16 -1.24
C GLU A 168 6.29 -1.26 -2.43
N GLY A 169 6.18 0.05 -2.27
CA GLY A 169 6.60 1.02 -3.30
C GLY A 169 8.10 0.95 -3.58
N LEU A 170 8.93 0.79 -2.54
CA LEU A 170 10.37 0.56 -2.69
C LEU A 170 10.64 -0.77 -3.40
N ASP A 171 9.98 -1.86 -2.99
CA ASP A 171 10.13 -3.17 -3.65
C ASP A 171 9.73 -3.11 -5.13
N ALA A 172 8.65 -2.40 -5.47
CA ALA A 172 8.20 -2.21 -6.84
C ALA A 172 9.23 -1.41 -7.67
N TRP A 173 9.78 -0.33 -7.09
CA TRP A 173 10.82 0.48 -7.72
C TRP A 173 12.12 -0.31 -7.91
N THR A 174 12.57 -1.07 -6.91
CA THR A 174 13.76 -1.93 -7.00
C THR A 174 13.56 -3.15 -7.89
N GLY A 175 12.34 -3.71 -7.96
CA GLY A 175 11.98 -4.81 -8.84
C GLY A 175 12.01 -4.40 -10.29
N LEU A 176 11.45 -3.22 -10.61
CA LEU A 176 11.60 -2.60 -11.94
C LEU A 176 13.06 -2.32 -12.30
N TRP A 177 13.88 -1.90 -11.33
CA TRP A 177 15.32 -1.68 -11.54
C TRP A 177 16.10 -2.99 -11.79
N LEU A 178 15.67 -4.12 -11.23
CA LEU A 178 16.33 -5.42 -11.39
C LEU A 178 15.86 -6.21 -12.63
N THR A 179 14.59 -6.05 -13.05
CA THR A 179 14.04 -6.75 -14.22
C THR A 179 14.15 -5.96 -15.52
N ASN A 180 14.27 -4.63 -15.45
CA ASN A 180 14.86 -3.88 -16.56
C ASN A 180 16.37 -4.10 -16.52
N ARG A 181 16.82 -4.93 -17.46
CA ARG A 181 18.11 -4.90 -18.16
C ARG A 181 19.00 -3.67 -17.81
N LEU A 182 20.30 -3.92 -17.61
CA LEU A 182 21.38 -2.95 -17.33
C LEU A 182 21.56 -1.83 -18.37
N ASP A 183 20.51 -1.05 -18.63
CA ASP A 183 20.48 -0.01 -19.63
C ASP A 183 19.41 1.01 -19.21
N ALA A 184 19.87 2.08 -18.52
CA ALA A 184 19.22 3.41 -18.40
C ALA A 184 18.99 3.97 -16.98
N TRP A 185 19.96 3.85 -16.07
CA TRP A 185 20.40 5.05 -15.33
C TRP A 185 21.83 5.33 -15.74
N SER A 186 22.01 6.45 -16.45
CA SER A 186 23.25 6.82 -17.11
C SER A 186 24.44 6.67 -16.17
N THR A 187 25.51 6.06 -16.69
CA THR A 187 26.88 6.16 -16.19
C THR A 187 27.22 7.58 -15.71
N ASP A 188 26.56 8.63 -16.18
CA ASP A 188 26.89 10.01 -15.89
C ASP A 188 26.52 10.47 -14.48
N PHE A 189 25.44 10.00 -13.84
CA PHE A 189 25.17 10.40 -12.45
C PHE A 189 26.10 9.68 -11.48
N TYR A 190 26.30 8.37 -11.65
CA TYR A 190 27.24 7.60 -10.85
C TYR A 190 28.69 8.02 -11.09
N LYS A 191 29.11 8.26 -12.35
CA LYS A 191 30.41 8.86 -12.67
C LYS A 191 30.51 10.29 -12.12
N SER A 192 29.45 11.10 -12.16
CA SER A 192 29.50 12.47 -11.60
C SER A 192 29.62 12.45 -10.09
N VAL A 193 28.92 11.56 -9.38
CA VAL A 193 29.05 11.42 -7.93
C VAL A 193 30.42 10.87 -7.57
N VAL A 194 30.94 9.86 -8.29
CA VAL A 194 32.29 9.32 -8.07
C VAL A 194 33.39 10.34 -8.42
N GLN A 195 33.20 11.13 -9.48
CA GLN A 195 34.10 12.23 -9.88
C GLN A 195 34.06 13.36 -8.84
N LEU A 196 32.88 13.73 -8.36
CA LEU A 196 32.74 14.75 -7.32
C LEU A 196 33.36 14.27 -6.01
N LEU A 197 33.17 13.01 -5.63
CA LEU A 197 33.79 12.43 -4.44
C LEU A 197 35.32 12.28 -4.61
N SER A 198 35.84 12.03 -5.82
CA SER A 198 37.28 12.01 -6.08
C SER A 198 37.90 13.41 -6.02
N GLN A 199 37.23 14.41 -6.59
CA GLN A 199 37.62 15.83 -6.52
C GLN A 199 37.56 16.36 -5.09
N LEU A 200 36.52 16.02 -4.31
CA LEU A 200 36.41 16.38 -2.90
C LEU A 200 37.51 15.71 -2.05
N ARG A 201 37.84 14.44 -2.35
CA ARG A 201 38.91 13.70 -1.68
C ARG A 201 40.30 14.26 -2.01
N LEU A 202 40.50 14.78 -3.23
CA LEU A 202 41.72 15.49 -3.64
C LEU A 202 41.82 16.86 -2.97
N ALA A 203 40.73 17.63 -2.92
CA ALA A 203 40.68 18.94 -2.27
C ALA A 203 40.99 18.84 -0.77
N LEU A 204 40.37 17.89 -0.07
CA LEU A 204 40.66 17.61 1.35
C LEU A 204 42.10 17.11 1.57
N ARG A 205 42.69 16.40 0.59
CA ARG A 205 44.10 15.94 0.65
C ARG A 205 45.09 17.08 0.40
N LEU A 206 44.74 18.04 -0.46
CA LEU A 206 45.55 19.23 -0.74
C LEU A 206 45.51 20.26 0.39
N GLU A 207 44.36 20.45 1.05
CA GLU A 207 44.29 21.24 2.29
C GLU A 207 45.15 20.64 3.39
N LYS A 208 45.17 19.30 3.49
CA LYS A 208 46.06 18.60 4.43
C LYS A 208 47.54 18.81 4.10
N ILE A 209 47.92 18.77 2.82
CA ILE A 209 49.30 19.04 2.35
C ILE A 209 49.69 20.51 2.55
N GLN A 210 48.79 21.48 2.35
CA GLN A 210 49.04 22.90 2.62
C GLN A 210 49.19 23.19 4.13
N HIS A 211 48.52 22.42 4.99
CA HIS A 211 48.63 22.54 6.44
C HIS A 211 49.87 21.80 7.00
N GLU A 212 50.37 20.79 6.28
CA GLU A 212 51.55 19.97 6.65
C GLU A 212 52.87 20.56 6.11
N TYR A 213 52.83 21.46 5.12
CA TYR A 213 53.98 22.20 4.62
C TYR A 213 53.72 23.73 4.60
N PRO A 214 54.10 24.48 5.65
CA PRO A 214 53.98 25.92 5.64
C PRO A 214 55.05 26.54 4.74
N LYS A 215 54.60 27.22 3.66
CA LYS A 215 55.28 28.29 2.91
C LYS A 215 56.81 28.14 2.72
N SER A 216 57.22 27.54 1.59
CA SER A 216 58.54 27.82 1.00
C SER A 216 58.60 29.27 0.47
N PRO A 217 59.75 29.98 0.53
CA PRO A 217 59.81 31.45 0.58
C PRO A 217 59.79 32.16 -0.79
N CYS A 218 59.11 31.61 -1.79
CA CYS A 218 59.26 32.09 -3.18
C CYS A 218 58.08 32.90 -3.72
N PHE A 219 57.06 33.22 -2.91
CA PHE A 219 55.85 33.91 -3.38
C PHE A 219 55.45 35.07 -2.46
N ASP A 220 55.74 36.30 -2.89
CA ASP A 220 55.18 37.53 -2.30
C ASP A 220 53.88 37.89 -3.04
N TRP A 221 52.78 37.95 -2.31
CA TRP A 221 51.42 38.14 -2.83
C TRP A 221 50.97 39.61 -2.82
N LYS A 222 51.87 40.57 -2.51
CA LYS A 222 51.53 42.01 -2.50
C LYS A 222 51.59 42.71 -3.86
N ILE A 223 52.04 42.06 -4.93
CA ILE A 223 52.18 42.71 -6.24
C ILE A 223 51.57 41.81 -7.31
N GLY A 224 50.35 42.14 -7.74
CA GLY A 224 49.61 41.36 -8.74
C GLY A 224 50.14 41.55 -10.17
N ARG A 225 51.31 40.98 -10.51
CA ARG A 225 51.71 40.60 -11.89
C ARG A 225 52.80 39.51 -11.87
N PRO A 226 52.76 38.50 -12.76
CA PRO A 226 53.93 37.68 -13.05
C PRO A 226 54.95 38.43 -13.93
N ILE A 227 56.22 38.36 -13.52
CA ILE A 227 57.40 38.69 -14.33
C ILE A 227 57.55 37.60 -15.42
N SER A 228 57.95 38.02 -16.63
CA SER A 228 58.06 37.18 -17.82
C SER A 228 59.06 36.03 -17.67
N ALA A 229 58.78 34.94 -18.39
CA ALA A 229 59.69 34.19 -19.27
C ALA A 229 59.50 32.66 -19.19
N SER A 230 59.05 32.13 -20.32
CA SER A 230 59.54 30.93 -21.01
C SER A 230 59.54 29.59 -20.28
N TRP A 231 58.51 28.79 -20.53
CA TRP A 231 58.68 27.34 -20.64
C TRP A 231 57.91 26.86 -21.89
N SER A 232 58.68 26.46 -22.91
CA SER A 232 58.19 25.71 -24.07
C SER A 232 57.62 24.37 -23.62
N PHE A 233 56.48 24.04 -24.21
CA PHE A 233 56.00 22.67 -24.35
C PHE A 233 57.02 21.85 -25.15
N ASP A 234 57.42 20.68 -24.65
CA ASP A 234 57.80 19.57 -25.52
C ASP A 234 57.16 18.27 -25.01
N PHE A 235 56.31 17.73 -25.87
CA PHE A 235 55.82 16.36 -25.89
C PHE A 235 56.99 15.42 -26.20
N LEU A 236 57.07 14.25 -25.56
CA LEU A 236 57.50 13.04 -26.24
C LEU A 236 56.91 11.78 -25.59
N ILE A 237 56.17 11.07 -26.42
CA ILE A 237 55.63 9.71 -26.28
C ILE A 237 56.80 8.72 -26.38
N VAL A 238 56.76 7.59 -25.66
CA VAL A 238 56.91 6.18 -26.13
C VAL A 238 57.18 5.23 -24.93
N PRO A 239 56.64 3.97 -24.91
CA PRO A 239 56.60 3.06 -23.76
C PRO A 239 57.63 1.90 -23.89
N PRO A 240 57.40 0.69 -23.32
CA PRO A 240 58.10 0.12 -22.17
C PRO A 240 59.13 -0.99 -22.53
N GLN A 241 60.11 -1.25 -21.64
CA GLN A 241 60.49 -2.57 -21.09
C GLN A 241 61.92 -2.61 -20.56
N ASP A 242 62.05 -3.33 -19.43
CA ASP A 242 63.15 -4.16 -18.94
C ASP A 242 64.60 -3.65 -19.01
N LEU A 243 65.26 -3.61 -17.85
CA LEU A 243 66.19 -4.67 -17.44
C LEU A 243 66.95 -4.24 -16.17
N LEU A 244 66.77 -5.06 -15.14
CA LEU A 244 67.80 -5.61 -14.25
C LEU A 244 68.77 -4.71 -13.46
N ALA A 245 68.89 -5.16 -12.21
CA ALA A 245 70.10 -5.21 -11.38
C ALA A 245 70.38 -4.03 -10.46
N ARG A 246 70.08 -4.26 -9.17
CA ARG A 246 71.04 -4.34 -8.03
C ARG A 246 70.23 -4.82 -6.82
N SER A 247 70.19 -6.12 -6.51
CA SER A 247 71.17 -6.89 -5.70
C SER A 247 71.46 -6.27 -4.33
N VAL A 248 71.17 -7.03 -3.28
CA VAL A 248 71.74 -7.17 -1.91
C VAL A 248 70.53 -7.47 -0.99
N ASP A 249 70.32 -8.64 -0.37
CA ASP A 249 70.94 -9.97 -0.29
C ASP A 249 69.80 -11.00 -0.08
#